data_AF-A0A259EYA0-F1
#
_entry.id   AF-A0A259EYA0-F1
#
_cell.length_a   1.000
_cell.length_b   1.000
_cell.length_c   1.000
_cell.angle_alpha   90.00
_cell.angle_beta   90.00
_cell.angle_gamma   90.00
#
_symmetry.space_group_name_H-M   'P 1'
#
loop_
_entity.id
_entity.type
_entity.pdbx_description
1 polymer ?
#
loop_
_entity_poly.entity_id
_entity_poly.type
_entity_poly.pdbx_seq_one_letter_code
_entity_poly.pdbx_strand_id
1 'polypeptide(L)'
;MMRAVLLFMLYCISSGAFAAPMVPETANVRGLLLSAIDARDGTAEAWLTGPMAAKLKNETKAPPNTRVKVSVSTLQVFRPGCKRLRLLLSMPTHKMATVKGTMEPFMMYYELNLCRDGQPPQVSPVGLGEAR
;
A
#
# COMPACT_ATOMS: atom_id res chain seq x y z
N MET A 1 -20.78 17.56 -63.96
CA MET A 1 -21.45 17.21 -62.68
C MET A 1 -20.39 16.98 -61.62
N MET A 2 -20.73 17.35 -60.39
CA MET A 2 -19.90 17.75 -59.25
C MET A 2 -18.62 16.94 -58.96
N ARG A 3 -17.53 17.68 -58.75
CA ARG A 3 -16.27 17.27 -58.11
C ARG A 3 -16.48 16.89 -56.64
N ALA A 4 -15.64 15.95 -56.16
CA ALA A 4 -15.05 15.89 -54.82
C ALA A 4 -15.99 16.08 -53.60
N VAL A 5 -16.39 14.97 -52.97
CA VAL A 5 -16.68 14.99 -51.52
C VAL A 5 -15.49 14.38 -50.81
N LEU A 6 -14.69 15.30 -50.29
CA LEU A 6 -13.49 15.15 -49.47
C LEU A 6 -13.66 14.18 -48.30
N LEU A 7 -12.56 13.48 -48.02
CA LEU A 7 -12.16 12.98 -46.70
C LEU A 7 -12.51 13.98 -45.58
N PHE A 8 -13.23 13.57 -44.53
CA PHE A 8 -13.12 14.18 -43.20
C PHE A 8 -13.70 13.29 -42.08
N MET A 9 -13.32 12.02 -42.02
CA MET A 9 -13.43 11.22 -40.79
C MET A 9 -12.06 11.25 -40.11
N LEU A 10 -11.66 12.45 -39.66
CA LEU A 10 -10.61 12.58 -38.65
C LEU A 10 -11.18 12.00 -37.37
N TYR A 11 -10.85 10.74 -37.13
CA TYR A 11 -11.02 10.05 -35.86
C TYR A 11 -10.23 10.87 -34.83
N CYS A 12 -10.94 11.68 -34.03
CA CYS A 12 -10.41 12.28 -32.83
C CYS A 12 -10.00 11.16 -31.88
N ILE A 13 -8.78 10.67 -32.02
CA ILE A 13 -8.10 9.90 -30.99
C ILE A 13 -7.85 10.91 -29.88
N SER A 14 -8.81 11.00 -28.96
CA SER A 14 -8.68 11.75 -27.73
C SER A 14 -7.47 11.21 -26.98
N SER A 15 -6.40 12.00 -26.96
CA SER A 15 -5.27 11.81 -26.05
C SER A 15 -5.80 11.94 -24.62
N GLY A 16 -6.33 10.86 -24.07
CA GLY A 16 -6.63 10.75 -22.66
C GLY A 16 -5.30 10.84 -21.91
N ALA A 17 -4.99 12.04 -21.41
CA ALA A 17 -3.90 12.22 -20.48
C ALA A 17 -4.25 11.44 -19.21
N PHE A 18 -3.78 10.21 -19.10
CA PHE A 18 -3.82 9.46 -17.85
C PHE A 18 -2.87 10.18 -16.88
N ALA A 19 -3.43 11.07 -16.06
CA ALA A 19 -2.74 11.57 -14.90
C ALA A 19 -2.32 10.38 -14.04
N ALA A 20 -1.01 10.20 -13.85
CA ALA A 20 -0.51 9.14 -12.99
C ALA A 20 -1.14 9.31 -11.59
N PRO A 21 -1.65 8.23 -10.97
CA PRO A 21 -2.26 8.32 -9.65
C PRO A 21 -1.24 8.87 -8.65
N MET A 22 -1.60 9.98 -8.00
CA MET A 22 -0.78 10.58 -6.96
C MET A 22 -0.88 9.73 -5.69
N VAL A 23 0.26 9.29 -5.16
CA VAL A 23 0.32 8.59 -3.87
C VAL A 23 0.06 9.62 -2.75
N PRO A 24 -1.01 9.48 -1.95
CA PRO A 24 -1.37 10.46 -0.92
C PRO A 24 -0.41 10.41 0.27
N GLU A 25 -0.47 11.40 1.16
CA GLU A 25 0.22 11.36 2.46
C GLU A 25 -0.71 10.84 3.57
N THR A 26 -0.16 10.16 4.57
CA THR A 26 -0.91 9.75 5.76
C THR A 26 -0.03 9.68 7.00
N ALA A 27 -0.59 10.06 8.15
CA ALA A 27 -0.03 9.73 9.47
C ALA A 27 -0.77 8.55 10.13
N ASN A 28 -1.83 8.03 9.49
CA ASN A 28 -2.73 7.03 10.04
C ASN A 28 -2.62 5.70 9.27
N VAL A 29 -1.68 4.84 9.71
CA VAL A 29 -1.47 3.50 9.12
C VAL A 29 -2.70 2.60 9.29
N ARG A 30 -3.44 2.72 10.39
CA ARG A 30 -4.68 1.96 10.60
C ARG A 30 -5.70 2.28 9.51
N GLY A 31 -5.90 3.56 9.20
CA GLY A 31 -6.77 3.99 8.12
C GLY A 31 -6.38 3.37 6.78
N LEU A 32 -5.08 3.33 6.48
CA LEU A 32 -4.54 2.74 5.24
C LEU A 32 -4.79 1.21 5.15
N LEU A 33 -4.65 0.50 6.27
CA LEU A 33 -4.96 -0.94 6.33
C LEU A 33 -6.44 -1.18 6.05
N LEU A 34 -7.33 -0.36 6.64
CA LEU A 34 -8.77 -0.47 6.42
C LEU A 34 -9.15 -0.12 4.98
N SER A 35 -8.50 0.86 4.35
CA SER A 35 -8.76 1.15 2.93
C SER A 35 -8.36 0.00 2.02
N ALA A 36 -7.31 -0.78 2.32
CA ALA A 36 -6.97 -1.98 1.56
C ALA A 36 -7.97 -3.13 1.76
N ILE A 37 -8.66 -3.19 2.91
CA ILE A 37 -9.78 -4.12 3.11
C ILE A 37 -10.95 -3.73 2.20
N ASP A 38 -11.26 -2.44 2.14
CA ASP A 38 -12.40 -1.90 1.41
C ASP A 38 -12.13 -1.76 -0.11
N ALA A 39 -10.86 -1.73 -0.53
CA ALA A 39 -10.44 -1.62 -1.93
C ALA A 39 -10.77 -2.88 -2.75
N ARG A 40 -11.21 -2.67 -4.01
CA ARG A 40 -11.56 -3.74 -4.94
C ARG A 40 -10.36 -4.62 -5.32
N ASP A 41 -9.20 -4.01 -5.52
CA ASP A 41 -7.96 -4.72 -5.83
C ASP A 41 -7.23 -5.21 -4.56
N GLY A 42 -7.75 -4.87 -3.37
CA GLY A 42 -7.16 -5.25 -2.09
C GLY A 42 -5.86 -4.52 -1.77
N THR A 43 -5.61 -3.35 -2.36
CA THR A 43 -4.38 -2.58 -2.16
C THR A 43 -4.64 -1.16 -1.65
N ALA A 44 -3.65 -0.58 -1.00
CA ALA A 44 -3.61 0.84 -0.66
C ALA A 44 -2.17 1.32 -0.51
N GLU A 45 -1.87 2.56 -0.89
CA GLU A 45 -0.53 3.14 -0.76
C GLU A 45 -0.58 4.58 -0.25
N ALA A 46 0.44 4.98 0.51
CA ALA A 46 0.63 6.35 0.94
C ALA A 46 2.10 6.65 1.29
N TRP A 47 2.48 7.93 1.24
CA TRP A 47 3.68 8.44 1.90
C TRP A 47 3.40 8.63 3.39
N LEU A 48 4.17 7.96 4.23
CA LEU A 48 4.05 8.07 5.68
C LEU A 48 4.63 9.40 6.17
N THR A 49 3.87 10.11 6.99
CA THR A 49 4.30 11.32 7.67
C THR A 49 4.12 11.20 9.19
N GLY A 50 4.54 12.23 9.93
CA GLY A 50 4.39 12.28 11.39
C GLY A 50 5.40 11.44 12.18
N PRO A 51 5.11 11.17 13.47
CA PRO A 51 6.07 10.58 14.42
C PRO A 51 6.59 9.20 14.00
N MET A 52 5.76 8.36 13.37
CA MET A 52 6.19 7.03 12.93
C MET A 52 7.22 7.10 11.80
N ALA A 53 6.99 7.98 10.80
CA ALA A 53 7.97 8.22 9.75
C ALA A 53 9.28 8.79 10.32
N ALA A 54 9.19 9.75 11.25
CA ALA A 54 10.35 10.33 11.91
C ALA A 54 11.16 9.27 12.68
N LYS A 55 10.49 8.41 13.47
CA LYS A 55 11.12 7.32 14.20
C LYS A 55 11.85 6.36 13.26
N LEU A 56 11.20 5.93 12.17
CA LEU A 56 11.80 5.02 11.20
C LEU A 56 13.07 5.62 10.58
N LYS A 57 13.01 6.88 10.13
CA LYS A 57 14.18 7.58 9.56
C LYS A 57 15.32 7.70 10.57
N ASN A 58 15.01 8.00 11.84
CA ASN A 58 16.02 8.14 12.88
C ASN A 58 16.69 6.80 13.19
N GLU A 59 15.92 5.72 13.36
CA GLU A 59 16.45 4.39 13.67
C GLU A 59 17.29 3.81 12.53
N THR A 60 16.93 4.11 11.27
CA THR A 60 17.70 3.67 10.11
C THR A 60 18.79 4.66 9.69
N LYS A 61 18.97 5.77 10.40
CA LYS A 61 19.90 6.87 10.05
C LYS A 61 19.70 7.37 8.60
N ALA A 62 18.45 7.50 8.18
CA ALA A 62 18.12 7.96 6.84
C ALA A 62 18.43 9.46 6.65
N PRO A 63 18.88 9.89 5.46
CA PRO A 63 19.03 11.31 5.15
C PRO A 63 17.73 12.11 5.38
N PRO A 64 17.79 13.40 5.75
CA PRO A 64 16.62 14.20 6.14
C PRO A 64 15.45 14.17 5.14
N ASN A 65 15.77 14.23 3.84
CA ASN A 65 14.81 14.28 2.73
C ASN A 65 14.28 12.90 2.29
N THR A 66 14.69 11.82 2.97
CA THR A 66 14.18 10.48 2.68
C THR A 66 12.69 10.41 3.01
N ARG A 67 11.90 9.86 2.09
CA ARG A 67 10.47 9.61 2.29
C ARG A 67 10.22 8.13 2.55
N VAL A 68 9.26 7.86 3.44
CA VAL A 68 8.83 6.50 3.78
C VAL A 68 7.56 6.19 3.00
N LYS A 69 7.59 5.20 2.12
CA LYS A 69 6.39 4.69 1.44
C LYS A 69 5.78 3.56 2.27
N VAL A 70 4.47 3.61 2.47
CA VAL A 70 3.69 2.48 2.98
C VAL A 70 2.87 1.92 1.83
N SER A 71 3.00 0.62 1.59
CA SER A 71 2.14 -0.12 0.65
C SER A 71 1.45 -1.25 1.40
N VAL A 72 0.17 -1.42 1.17
CA VAL A 72 -0.65 -2.49 1.75
C VAL A 72 -1.17 -3.36 0.63
N SER A 73 -1.05 -4.68 0.77
CA SER A 73 -1.65 -5.64 -0.14
C SER A 73 -2.36 -6.75 0.62
N THR A 74 -3.42 -7.29 -0.01
CA THR A 74 -4.12 -8.47 0.49
C THR A 74 -3.34 -9.72 0.12
N LEU A 75 -3.03 -10.55 1.12
CA LEU A 75 -2.42 -11.87 0.93
C LEU A 75 -3.46 -12.99 0.93
N GLN A 76 -4.51 -12.86 1.74
CA GLN A 76 -5.56 -13.86 1.89
C GLN A 76 -6.88 -13.19 2.28
N VAL A 77 -8.00 -13.71 1.80
CA VAL A 77 -9.34 -13.32 2.24
C VAL A 77 -9.93 -14.46 3.06
N PHE A 78 -10.38 -14.17 4.29
CA PHE A 78 -11.02 -15.15 5.17
C PHE A 78 -12.54 -15.13 5.02
N ARG A 79 -13.12 -13.93 5.03
CA ARG A 79 -14.55 -13.63 4.83
C ARG A 79 -14.69 -12.18 4.38
N PRO A 80 -15.86 -11.72 3.89
CA PRO A 80 -16.07 -10.32 3.56
C PRO A 80 -15.63 -9.40 4.71
N GLY A 81 -14.81 -8.39 4.39
CA GLY A 81 -14.26 -7.48 5.39
C GLY A 81 -13.16 -8.05 6.28
N CYS A 82 -12.72 -9.31 6.12
CA CYS A 82 -11.63 -9.88 6.90
C CYS A 82 -10.54 -10.53 6.04
N LYS A 83 -9.30 -10.03 6.19
CA LYS A 83 -8.18 -10.35 5.32
C LYS A 83 -6.88 -10.53 6.10
N ARG A 84 -5.96 -11.32 5.55
CA ARG A 84 -4.53 -11.23 5.87
C ARG A 84 -3.93 -10.16 4.97
N LEU A 85 -3.34 -9.15 5.57
CA LEU A 85 -2.71 -8.03 4.89
C LEU A 85 -1.20 -8.08 5.06
N ARG A 86 -0.47 -7.60 4.06
CA ARG A 86 0.94 -7.26 4.15
C ARG A 86 1.08 -5.75 4.11
N LEU A 87 1.69 -5.18 5.14
CA LEU A 87 2.15 -3.81 5.19
C LEU A 87 3.66 -3.79 4.85
N LEU A 88 4.04 -3.08 3.80
CA LEU A 88 5.42 -2.82 3.43
C LEU A 88 5.76 -1.36 3.75
N LEU A 89 6.69 -1.16 4.67
CA LEU A 89 7.36 0.12 4.91
C LEU A 89 8.68 0.13 4.14
N SER A 90 8.86 1.10 3.25
CA SER A 90 10.06 1.18 2.41
C SER A 90 10.61 2.59 2.31
N MET A 91 11.93 2.70 2.15
CA MET A 91 12.62 3.94 1.83
C MET A 91 13.51 3.70 0.61
N PRO A 92 12.98 3.78 -0.62
CA PRO A 92 13.70 3.35 -1.83
C PRO A 92 15.00 4.10 -2.10
N THR A 93 15.10 5.35 -1.63
CA THR A 93 16.29 6.20 -1.77
C THR A 93 17.30 6.02 -0.63
N HIS A 94 16.98 5.23 0.39
CA HIS A 94 17.85 4.96 1.54
C HIS A 94 18.32 3.51 1.51
N LYS A 95 19.63 3.32 1.40
CA LYS A 95 20.26 1.99 1.40
C LYS A 95 20.96 1.73 2.72
N MET A 96 20.89 0.49 3.19
CA MET A 96 21.52 0.02 4.41
C MET A 96 22.48 -1.14 4.12
N ALA A 97 23.57 -1.19 4.88
CA ALA A 97 24.50 -2.31 4.82
C ALA A 97 23.86 -3.55 5.45
N THR A 98 23.89 -4.68 4.75
CA THR A 98 23.47 -5.98 5.26
C THR A 98 24.62 -6.66 6.01
N VAL A 99 24.31 -7.72 6.78
CA VAL A 99 25.33 -8.59 7.39
C VAL A 99 26.25 -9.27 6.37
N LYS A 100 25.86 -9.30 5.09
CA LYS A 100 26.64 -9.82 3.97
C LYS A 100 27.49 -8.75 3.29
N GLY A 101 27.49 -7.51 3.80
CA GLY A 101 28.23 -6.39 3.23
C GLY A 101 27.61 -5.75 1.99
N THR A 102 26.39 -6.15 1.58
CA THR A 102 25.68 -5.54 0.45
C THR A 102 24.92 -4.30 0.88
N MET A 103 24.69 -3.35 -0.05
CA MET A 103 23.89 -2.15 0.19
C MET A 103 22.50 -2.31 -0.42
N GLU A 104 21.50 -2.57 0.41
CA GLU A 104 20.12 -2.85 -0.02
C GLU A 104 19.17 -1.71 0.38
N PRO A 105 18.11 -1.41 -0.40
CA PRO A 105 17.06 -0.49 0.02
C PRO A 105 16.41 -0.96 1.33
N PHE A 106 16.11 -0.02 2.22
CA PHE A 106 15.37 -0.36 3.43
C PHE A 106 13.94 -0.79 3.08
N MET A 107 13.58 -2.00 3.52
CA MET A 107 12.24 -2.57 3.42
C MET A 107 11.91 -3.35 4.69
N MET A 108 10.71 -3.15 5.23
CA MET A 108 10.21 -3.86 6.39
C MET A 108 8.78 -4.31 6.13
N TYR A 109 8.54 -5.60 6.32
CA TYR A 109 7.25 -6.24 6.09
C TYR A 109 6.59 -6.60 7.42
N TYR A 110 5.33 -6.22 7.57
CA TYR A 110 4.45 -6.76 8.61
C TYR A 110 3.31 -7.49 7.94
N GLU A 111 3.01 -8.69 8.43
CA GLU A 111 1.81 -9.42 8.03
C GLU A 111 0.90 -9.54 9.23
N LEU A 112 -0.36 -9.19 9.02
CA LEU A 112 -1.36 -9.24 10.07
C LEU A 112 -2.71 -9.67 9.52
N ASN A 113 -3.42 -10.41 10.35
CA ASN A 113 -4.83 -10.70 10.13
C ASN A 113 -5.65 -9.54 10.69
N LEU A 114 -6.49 -8.93 9.86
CA LEU A 114 -7.32 -7.80 10.25
C LEU A 114 -8.73 -7.96 9.67
N CYS A 115 -9.73 -7.88 10.55
CA CYS A 115 -11.12 -7.77 10.16
C CYS A 115 -11.65 -6.35 10.39
N ARG A 116 -12.51 -5.88 9.49
CA ARG A 116 -13.14 -4.54 9.51
C ARG A 116 -13.97 -4.30 10.77
N ASP A 117 -14.58 -5.36 11.27
CA ASP A 117 -15.39 -5.43 12.50
C ASP A 117 -14.53 -5.55 13.79
N GLY A 118 -13.21 -5.68 13.66
CA GLY A 118 -12.28 -5.87 14.78
C GLY A 118 -12.32 -7.27 15.41
N GLN A 119 -13.19 -8.16 14.94
CA GLN A 119 -13.25 -9.55 15.39
C GLN A 119 -12.07 -10.34 14.78
N PRO A 120 -11.67 -11.47 15.36
CA PRO A 120 -10.66 -12.32 14.74
C PRO A 120 -11.19 -13.00 13.45
N PRO A 121 -10.31 -13.43 12.52
CA PRO A 121 -10.71 -14.05 11.25
C PRO A 121 -11.48 -15.37 11.38
N GLN A 122 -11.31 -16.01 12.53
CA GLN A 122 -12.02 -17.18 13.02
C GLN A 122 -12.12 -16.98 14.54
N VAL A 123 -13.12 -17.56 15.21
CA VAL A 123 -13.06 -17.71 16.67
C VAL A 123 -11.78 -18.50 16.95
N SER A 124 -10.73 -17.83 17.42
CA SER A 124 -9.49 -18.48 17.77
C SER A 124 -9.82 -19.43 18.93
N PRO A 125 -9.59 -20.75 18.82
CA PRO A 125 -9.69 -21.63 19.98
C PRO A 125 -8.60 -21.26 21.01
N VAL A 126 -7.54 -20.56 20.58
CA VAL A 126 -6.56 -19.96 21.48
C VAL A 126 -7.22 -18.80 22.21
N GLY A 127 -7.69 -19.09 23.42
CA GLY A 127 -8.44 -18.20 24.31
C GLY A 127 -9.71 -18.82 24.92
N LEU A 128 -10.13 -20.00 24.47
CA LEU A 128 -11.38 -20.67 24.93
C LEU A 128 -11.14 -22.05 25.61
N GLY A 129 -9.97 -22.29 26.21
CA GLY A 129 -9.86 -23.29 27.27
C GLY A 129 -10.36 -22.65 28.57
N GLU A 130 -11.31 -23.18 29.33
CA GLU A 130 -11.64 -24.59 29.59
C GLU A 130 -13.15 -24.83 29.53
N ALA A 131 -13.56 -25.85 28.77
CA ALA A 131 -14.65 -26.70 29.24
C ALA A 131 -14.06 -27.55 30.38
N ARG A 132 -14.43 -27.21 31.62
CA ARG A 132 -14.48 -28.16 32.74
C ARG A 132 -15.94 -28.49 33.00
#